data_AF-A0A0N0RT98-F1
#
_entry.id   AF-A0A0N0RT98-F1
#
_cell.length_a   1.000
_cell.length_b   1.000
_cell.length_c   1.000
_cell.angle_alpha   90.00
_cell.angle_beta   90.00
_cell.angle_gamma   90.00
#
_symmetry.space_group_name_H-M   'P 1'
#
loop_
_entity.id
_entity.type
_entity.pdbx_description
1 polymer ?
#
loop_
_entity_poly.entity_id
_entity_poly.type
_entity_poly.pdbx_seq_one_letter_code
_entity_poly.pdbx_strand_id
1 'polypeptide(L)'
;MNGQEREHLGKVFEKGRPPQEQMSYYHWKILLDLAWYSASTQLAGFFFLHHYFADRPVQRTFRILSVGVFVALLIAASLPRMDSQLREWDPVLVFWENILTPRGLGGFLFERNRPDHWVSFEMTLLSTSLLAWHFIIRSVELSCGAPNGPTARLRRFVSRLASRILSSLWQERGGCLADWWNQAFVRPLIAVFLVVRLYCDLYQSAAVKVLVTVLITLRGSISLYETRFNNALSPAEDDIWAFGQISAVMASAIPIFAAILSTELRVDGRRLAACERGLKQLAATA
;
A
#
# COMPACT_ATOMS: atom_id res chain seq x y z
N MET A 1 12.80 -59.46 -19.04
CA MET A 1 12.77 -58.36 -18.04
C MET A 1 11.43 -58.42 -17.33
N ASN A 2 11.45 -58.80 -16.06
CA ASN A 2 10.24 -58.99 -15.26
C ASN A 2 9.70 -57.64 -14.77
N GLY A 3 8.38 -57.50 -14.65
CA GLY A 3 7.72 -56.25 -14.23
C GLY A 3 8.24 -55.70 -12.89
N GLN A 4 8.75 -56.58 -12.02
CA GLN A 4 9.31 -56.24 -10.71
C GLN A 4 10.62 -55.43 -10.79
N GLU A 5 11.45 -55.64 -11.82
CA GLU A 5 12.69 -54.84 -12.02
C GLU A 5 12.38 -53.42 -12.50
N ARG A 6 11.30 -53.23 -13.27
CA ARG A 6 10.86 -51.89 -13.71
C ARG A 6 10.33 -51.06 -12.55
N GLU A 7 9.64 -51.69 -11.61
CA GLU A 7 9.13 -51.00 -10.42
C GLU A 7 10.25 -50.61 -9.45
N HIS A 8 11.27 -51.45 -9.32
CA HIS A 8 12.45 -51.15 -8.49
C HIS A 8 13.32 -50.06 -9.10
N LEU A 9 13.52 -50.06 -10.42
CA LEU A 9 14.26 -48.99 -11.11
C LEU A 9 13.49 -47.66 -11.12
N GLY A 10 12.16 -47.68 -11.18
CA GLY A 10 11.33 -46.48 -11.04
C GLY A 10 11.51 -45.80 -9.68
N LYS A 11 11.49 -46.58 -8.58
CA LYS A 11 11.70 -46.06 -7.21
C LYS A 11 13.13 -45.54 -6.98
N VAL A 12 14.13 -46.10 -7.66
CA VAL A 12 15.52 -45.65 -7.57
C VAL A 12 15.75 -44.35 -8.36
N PHE A 13 15.13 -44.21 -9.54
CA PHE A 13 15.22 -42.97 -10.33
C PHE A 13 14.47 -41.80 -9.70
N GLU A 14 13.41 -42.06 -8.93
CA GLU A 14 12.70 -41.02 -8.18
C GLU A 14 13.52 -40.52 -6.97
N LYS A 15 14.39 -41.37 -6.42
CA LYS A 15 15.30 -41.05 -5.30
C LYS A 15 16.59 -40.33 -5.73
N GLY A 16 16.84 -40.25 -7.04
CA GLY A 16 18.05 -39.66 -7.63
C GLY A 16 17.85 -38.31 -8.30
N ARG A 17 16.62 -37.77 -8.34
CA ARG A 17 16.46 -36.35 -8.67
C ARG A 17 17.11 -35.58 -7.52
N PRO A 18 18.15 -34.74 -7.75
CA PRO A 18 18.55 -33.79 -6.72
C PRO A 18 17.25 -33.08 -6.31
N PRO A 19 16.99 -32.89 -5.00
CA PRO A 19 15.80 -32.17 -4.59
C PRO A 19 15.85 -30.86 -5.35
N GLN A 20 15.08 -30.76 -6.43
CA GLN A 20 14.88 -29.49 -7.10
C GLN A 20 14.41 -28.63 -5.95
N GLU A 21 15.13 -27.53 -5.71
CA GLU A 21 14.79 -26.49 -4.77
C GLU A 21 13.42 -25.94 -5.17
N GLN A 22 12.39 -26.73 -4.94
CA GLN A 22 11.01 -26.33 -4.95
C GLN A 22 10.96 -25.44 -3.75
N MET A 23 11.13 -24.15 -4.03
CA MET A 23 11.01 -23.08 -3.07
C MET A 23 9.77 -23.37 -2.23
N SER A 24 10.01 -23.84 -1.00
CA SER A 24 8.94 -24.30 -0.13
C SER A 24 7.91 -23.18 -0.01
N TYR A 25 6.63 -23.54 0.08
CA TYR A 25 5.53 -22.59 0.25
C TYR A 25 5.82 -21.56 1.36
N TYR A 26 6.51 -22.00 2.42
CA TYR A 26 7.03 -21.14 3.48
C TYR A 26 7.94 -20.02 2.96
N HIS A 27 8.99 -20.35 2.21
CA HIS A 27 9.93 -19.38 1.65
C HIS A 27 9.23 -18.43 0.68
N TRP A 28 8.30 -18.92 -0.14
CA TRP A 28 7.51 -18.08 -1.04
C TRP A 28 6.65 -17.07 -0.29
N LYS A 29 5.95 -17.52 0.76
CA LYS A 29 5.12 -16.65 1.60
C LYS A 29 5.96 -15.58 2.30
N ILE A 30 7.13 -15.93 2.83
CA ILE A 30 8.06 -14.96 3.41
C ILE A 30 8.51 -13.94 2.37
N LEU A 31 8.90 -14.36 1.16
CA LEU A 31 9.27 -13.41 0.10
C LEU A 31 8.13 -12.46 -0.22
N LEU A 32 6.89 -12.96 -0.27
CA LEU A 32 5.71 -12.14 -0.53
C LEU A 32 5.45 -11.13 0.59
N ASP A 33 5.52 -11.55 1.86
CA ASP A 33 5.37 -10.67 3.02
C ASP A 33 6.51 -9.62 3.10
N LEU A 34 7.73 -9.98 2.68
CA LEU A 34 8.87 -9.06 2.66
C LEU A 34 8.73 -8.04 1.52
N ALA A 35 8.30 -8.49 0.34
CA ALA A 35 8.02 -7.62 -0.79
C ALA A 35 6.84 -6.68 -0.48
N TRP A 36 5.81 -7.19 0.20
CA TRP A 36 4.71 -6.41 0.76
C TRP A 36 5.20 -5.26 1.64
N TYR A 37 6.02 -5.59 2.64
CA TYR A 37 6.58 -4.63 3.58
C TYR A 37 7.45 -3.58 2.87
N SER A 38 8.26 -4.01 1.90
CA SER A 38 9.07 -3.11 1.07
C SER A 38 8.19 -2.13 0.27
N ALA A 39 7.10 -2.59 -0.33
CA ALA A 39 6.18 -1.72 -1.05
C ALA A 39 5.49 -0.71 -0.12
N SER A 40 5.05 -1.15 1.07
CA SER A 40 4.45 -0.29 2.08
C SER A 40 5.41 0.81 2.55
N THR A 41 6.68 0.46 2.80
CA THR A 41 7.70 1.44 3.24
C THR A 41 8.04 2.44 2.13
N GLN A 42 8.09 2.01 0.87
CA GLN A 42 8.26 2.93 -0.27
C GLN A 42 7.06 3.89 -0.40
N LEU A 43 5.83 3.40 -0.20
CA LEU A 43 4.62 4.23 -0.18
C LEU A 43 4.61 5.23 0.98
N ALA A 44 5.05 4.80 2.17
CA ALA A 44 5.24 5.70 3.31
C ALA A 44 6.27 6.78 2.99
N GLY A 45 7.38 6.41 2.35
CA GLY A 45 8.42 7.34 1.92
C GLY A 45 7.90 8.43 0.98
N PHE A 46 7.00 8.10 0.05
CA PHE A 46 6.37 9.10 -0.81
C PHE A 46 5.59 10.16 -0.05
N PHE A 47 4.94 9.79 1.05
CA PHE A 47 4.20 10.74 1.86
C PHE A 47 5.13 11.76 2.52
N PHE A 48 6.21 11.30 3.14
CA PHE A 48 7.17 12.18 3.82
C PHE A 48 8.01 13.01 2.84
N LEU A 49 8.36 12.46 1.67
CA LEU A 49 9.16 13.14 0.66
C LEU A 49 8.33 13.92 -0.38
N HIS A 50 7.00 14.02 -0.21
CA HIS A 50 6.15 14.68 -1.20
C HIS A 50 6.62 16.11 -1.52
N HIS A 51 6.98 16.88 -0.49
CA HIS A 51 7.48 18.26 -0.68
C HIS A 51 8.82 18.29 -1.43
N TYR A 52 9.74 17.38 -1.12
CA TYR A 52 11.03 17.27 -1.79
C TYR A 52 10.89 16.89 -3.28
N PHE A 53 9.92 16.04 -3.62
CA PHE A 53 9.67 15.64 -5.00
C PHE A 53 8.88 16.66 -5.81
N ALA A 54 8.31 17.70 -5.19
CA ALA A 54 7.66 18.79 -5.91
C ALA A 54 8.65 19.50 -6.85
N ASP A 55 9.91 19.65 -6.41
CA ASP A 55 10.95 20.35 -7.16
C ASP A 55 11.70 19.46 -8.17
N ARG A 56 11.49 18.13 -8.14
CA ARG A 56 12.24 17.15 -8.96
C ARG A 56 11.33 16.16 -9.68
N PRO A 57 10.61 16.59 -10.74
CA PRO A 57 9.59 15.78 -11.40
C PRO A 57 10.15 14.50 -12.06
N VAL A 58 11.38 14.54 -12.58
CA VAL A 58 12.02 13.38 -13.22
C VAL A 58 12.27 12.26 -12.19
N GLN A 59 12.87 12.59 -11.04
CA GLN A 59 13.12 11.62 -9.97
C GLN A 59 11.79 11.05 -9.42
N ARG A 60 10.76 11.90 -9.34
CA ARG A 60 9.40 11.47 -8.95
C ARG A 60 8.85 10.43 -9.91
N THR A 61 8.93 10.66 -11.23
CA THR A 61 8.41 9.72 -12.24
C THR A 61 9.13 8.38 -12.19
N PHE A 62 10.47 8.37 -12.13
CA PHE A 62 11.23 7.11 -12.01
C PHE A 62 10.85 6.32 -10.76
N ARG A 63 10.67 7.00 -9.63
CA ARG A 63 10.28 6.34 -8.38
C ARG A 63 8.85 5.80 -8.45
N ILE A 64 7.90 6.53 -9.02
CA ILE A 64 6.53 6.04 -9.20
C ILE A 64 6.51 4.83 -10.13
N LEU A 65 7.28 4.87 -11.22
CA LEU A 65 7.41 3.74 -12.15
C LEU A 65 8.04 2.52 -11.46
N SER A 66 9.11 2.68 -10.69
CA SER A 66 9.76 1.55 -10.00
C SER A 66 8.86 0.91 -8.96
N VAL A 67 8.16 1.71 -8.15
CA VAL A 67 7.19 1.19 -7.17
C VAL A 67 5.97 0.58 -7.88
N GLY A 68 5.53 1.16 -8.99
CA GLY A 68 4.43 0.61 -9.79
C GLY A 68 4.75 -0.76 -10.39
N VAL A 69 5.94 -0.91 -10.98
CA VAL A 69 6.44 -2.22 -11.46
C VAL A 69 6.52 -3.20 -10.30
N PHE A 70 7.03 -2.77 -9.15
CA PHE A 70 7.15 -3.62 -7.98
C PHE A 70 5.79 -4.10 -7.44
N VAL A 71 4.80 -3.21 -7.36
CA VAL A 71 3.41 -3.55 -6.97
C VAL A 71 2.77 -4.47 -8.00
N ALA A 72 3.01 -4.26 -9.31
CA ALA A 72 2.50 -5.14 -10.36
C ALA A 72 3.09 -6.55 -10.27
N LEU A 73 4.40 -6.66 -10.02
CA LEU A 73 5.06 -7.94 -9.76
C LEU A 73 4.52 -8.61 -8.50
N LEU A 74 4.24 -7.84 -7.45
CA LEU A 74 3.63 -8.33 -6.22
C LEU A 74 2.22 -8.88 -6.46
N ILE A 75 1.39 -8.19 -7.23
CA ILE A 75 0.07 -8.69 -7.65
C ILE A 75 0.23 -9.99 -8.45
N ALA A 76 1.12 -10.01 -9.44
CA ALA A 76 1.36 -11.21 -10.24
C ALA A 76 1.85 -12.39 -9.39
N ALA A 77 2.70 -12.14 -8.39
CA ALA A 77 3.16 -13.14 -7.43
C ALA A 77 2.04 -13.60 -6.47
N SER A 78 1.16 -12.69 -6.05
CA SER A 78 0.00 -12.95 -5.19
C SER A 78 -1.16 -13.67 -5.89
N LEU A 79 -1.08 -13.93 -7.20
CA LEU A 79 -2.09 -14.66 -7.99
C LEU A 79 -1.74 -16.15 -8.19
N PRO A 80 -1.08 -16.85 -7.24
CA PRO A 80 -0.38 -18.11 -7.48
C PRO A 80 -1.18 -19.07 -8.37
N ARG A 81 -0.52 -19.52 -9.46
CA ARG A 81 -0.83 -20.70 -10.28
C ARG A 81 -2.23 -21.27 -10.03
N MET A 82 -3.25 -20.57 -10.54
CA MET A 82 -4.64 -21.00 -10.52
C MET A 82 -4.92 -22.20 -11.45
N ASP A 83 -3.90 -22.98 -11.82
CA ASP A 83 -3.91 -23.82 -13.02
C ASP A 83 -4.54 -25.20 -12.80
N SER A 84 -4.63 -25.71 -11.57
CA SER A 84 -5.13 -27.09 -11.36
C SER A 84 -6.31 -27.27 -10.41
N GLN A 85 -6.61 -26.35 -9.48
CA GLN A 85 -7.75 -26.50 -8.55
C GLN A 85 -8.88 -25.48 -8.73
N LEU A 86 -8.70 -24.42 -9.53
CA LEU A 86 -9.68 -23.35 -9.71
C LEU A 86 -10.54 -23.48 -10.96
N ARG A 87 -10.41 -24.56 -11.74
CA ARG A 87 -11.24 -24.78 -12.94
C ARG A 87 -12.73 -24.98 -12.63
N GLU A 88 -13.09 -25.19 -11.37
CA GLU A 88 -14.49 -25.45 -10.95
C GLU A 88 -15.11 -24.31 -10.14
N TRP A 89 -14.34 -23.34 -9.63
CA TRP A 89 -14.85 -22.31 -8.72
C TRP A 89 -14.37 -20.95 -9.16
N ASP A 90 -15.29 -20.06 -9.56
CA ASP A 90 -15.00 -18.70 -9.99
C ASP A 90 -14.74 -17.81 -8.75
N PRO A 91 -13.48 -17.70 -8.29
CA PRO A 91 -13.18 -17.22 -6.94
C PRO A 91 -13.35 -15.69 -6.83
N VAL A 92 -13.30 -15.00 -7.97
CA VAL A 92 -13.44 -13.55 -8.06
C VAL A 92 -14.89 -13.14 -7.79
N LEU A 93 -15.86 -13.87 -8.35
CA LEU A 93 -17.28 -13.61 -8.13
C LEU A 93 -17.67 -13.85 -6.66
N VAL A 94 -17.24 -14.97 -6.09
CA VAL A 94 -17.51 -15.32 -4.68
C VAL A 94 -16.88 -14.32 -3.71
N PHE A 95 -15.67 -13.84 -4.01
CA PHE A 95 -14.99 -12.83 -3.19
C PHE A 95 -15.72 -11.48 -3.19
N TRP A 96 -16.12 -10.98 -4.38
CA TRP A 96 -16.86 -9.71 -4.48
C TRP A 96 -18.24 -9.78 -3.84
N GLU A 97 -18.93 -10.91 -3.95
CA GLU A 97 -20.23 -11.14 -3.33
C GLU A 97 -20.14 -11.16 -1.78
N ASN A 98 -19.06 -11.72 -1.23
CA ASN A 98 -18.84 -11.74 0.23
C ASN A 98 -18.38 -10.38 0.80
N ILE A 99 -17.65 -9.56 0.06
CA ILE A 99 -17.21 -8.24 0.56
C ILE A 99 -18.35 -7.21 0.57
N LEU A 100 -19.19 -7.23 -0.47
CA LEU A 100 -20.23 -6.21 -0.64
C LEU A 100 -21.51 -6.53 0.17
N THR A 101 -21.65 -7.75 0.68
CA THR A 101 -22.82 -8.13 1.48
C THR A 101 -22.56 -7.93 2.98
N PRO A 102 -23.50 -7.32 3.73
CA PRO A 102 -23.41 -7.17 5.19
C PRO A 102 -23.25 -8.51 5.92
N ARG A 103 -23.69 -9.62 5.30
CA ARG A 103 -23.53 -10.98 5.82
C ARG A 103 -22.10 -11.49 5.72
N GLY A 104 -21.37 -11.14 4.67
CA GLY A 104 -19.98 -11.59 4.51
C GLY A 104 -19.04 -10.94 5.52
N LEU A 105 -19.25 -9.67 5.89
CA LEU A 105 -18.45 -9.02 6.95
C LEU A 105 -18.64 -9.67 8.34
N GLY A 106 -19.85 -10.20 8.62
CA GLY A 106 -20.16 -10.93 9.85
C GLY A 106 -19.68 -12.38 9.83
N GLY A 107 -19.80 -13.07 8.70
CA GLY A 107 -19.32 -14.45 8.51
C GLY A 107 -17.78 -14.54 8.51
N PHE A 108 -17.09 -13.50 8.03
CA PHE A 108 -15.63 -13.40 8.02
C PHE A 108 -15.01 -13.40 9.42
N LEU A 109 -15.76 -12.98 10.45
CA LEU A 109 -15.30 -12.94 11.83
C LEU A 109 -15.72 -14.15 12.68
N PHE A 110 -16.65 -15.00 12.22
CA PHE A 110 -17.28 -16.01 13.09
C PHE A 110 -17.35 -17.44 12.56
N GLU A 111 -16.99 -17.73 11.30
CA GLU A 111 -17.10 -19.10 10.78
C GLU A 111 -15.83 -19.94 11.04
N ARG A 112 -15.81 -20.61 12.21
CA ARG A 112 -14.68 -21.36 12.79
C ARG A 112 -14.24 -22.62 12.03
N ASN A 113 -14.93 -23.03 10.96
CA ASN A 113 -14.71 -24.32 10.28
C ASN A 113 -14.23 -24.21 8.82
N ARG A 114 -13.79 -23.04 8.36
CA ARG A 114 -13.17 -22.96 7.02
C ARG A 114 -11.77 -23.57 7.04
N PRO A 115 -11.35 -24.28 5.97
CA PRO A 115 -9.98 -24.76 5.85
C PRO A 115 -8.97 -23.60 5.96
N ASP A 116 -8.00 -23.73 6.85
CA ASP A 116 -7.03 -22.66 7.21
C ASP A 116 -6.27 -22.07 6.01
N HIS A 117 -6.10 -22.84 4.94
CA HIS A 117 -5.41 -22.40 3.73
C HIS A 117 -6.19 -21.38 2.91
N TRP A 118 -7.53 -21.39 2.97
CA TRP A 118 -8.37 -20.48 2.19
C TRP A 118 -8.37 -19.06 2.77
N VAL A 119 -8.47 -18.95 4.10
CA VAL A 119 -8.44 -17.65 4.80
C VAL A 119 -7.12 -16.92 4.53
N SER A 120 -6.01 -17.65 4.51
CA SER A 120 -4.70 -17.09 4.19
C SER A 120 -4.63 -16.49 2.78
N PHE A 121 -5.26 -17.13 1.79
CA PHE A 121 -5.29 -16.66 0.41
C PHE A 121 -6.17 -15.41 0.25
N GLU A 122 -7.41 -15.45 0.74
CA GLU A 122 -8.34 -14.30 0.67
C GLU A 122 -7.73 -13.06 1.33
N MET A 123 -7.12 -13.23 2.49
CA MET A 123 -6.47 -12.14 3.21
C MET A 123 -5.26 -11.58 2.46
N THR A 124 -4.50 -12.44 1.78
CA THR A 124 -3.35 -12.02 0.95
C THR A 124 -3.82 -11.23 -0.27
N LEU A 125 -4.89 -11.68 -0.94
CA LEU A 125 -5.46 -10.98 -2.08
C LEU A 125 -6.08 -9.64 -1.68
N LEU A 126 -6.85 -9.62 -0.59
CA LEU A 126 -7.47 -8.41 -0.05
C LEU A 126 -6.41 -7.41 0.39
N SER A 127 -5.40 -7.87 1.13
CA SER A 127 -4.24 -7.05 1.48
C SER A 127 -3.64 -6.49 0.20
N THR A 128 -3.26 -7.35 -0.76
CA THR A 128 -2.63 -6.96 -2.04
C THR A 128 -3.41 -5.90 -2.81
N SER A 129 -4.72 -6.07 -2.89
CA SER A 129 -5.62 -5.12 -3.53
C SER A 129 -5.65 -3.77 -2.80
N LEU A 130 -5.63 -3.77 -1.46
CA LEU A 130 -5.57 -2.53 -0.67
C LEU A 130 -4.29 -1.74 -0.90
N LEU A 131 -3.13 -2.38 -1.05
CA LEU A 131 -1.88 -1.68 -1.38
C LEU A 131 -1.87 -1.19 -2.82
N ALA A 132 -2.39 -1.97 -3.77
CA ALA A 132 -2.53 -1.53 -5.15
C ALA A 132 -3.42 -0.28 -5.22
N TRP A 133 -4.56 -0.31 -4.53
CA TRP A 133 -5.45 0.84 -4.38
C TRP A 133 -4.73 2.03 -3.72
N HIS A 134 -4.01 1.81 -2.62
CA HIS A 134 -3.23 2.85 -1.96
C HIS A 134 -2.19 3.45 -2.90
N PHE A 135 -1.46 2.63 -3.66
CA PHE A 135 -0.50 3.05 -4.65
C PHE A 135 -1.14 3.91 -5.75
N ILE A 136 -2.30 3.51 -6.28
CA ILE A 136 -3.02 4.29 -7.30
C ILE A 136 -3.39 5.67 -6.75
N ILE A 137 -4.01 5.73 -5.57
CA ILE A 137 -4.38 6.99 -4.92
C ILE A 137 -3.17 7.90 -4.77
N ARG A 138 -2.05 7.37 -4.23
CA ARG A 138 -0.83 8.15 -4.04
C ARG A 138 -0.22 8.60 -5.35
N SER A 139 -0.20 7.75 -6.36
CA SER A 139 0.34 8.07 -7.68
C SER A 139 -0.45 9.19 -8.34
N VAL A 140 -1.77 9.17 -8.20
CA VAL A 140 -2.66 10.24 -8.67
C VAL A 140 -2.40 11.54 -7.90
N GLU A 141 -2.28 11.50 -6.57
CA GLU A 141 -1.95 12.68 -5.75
C GLU A 141 -0.61 13.30 -6.16
N LEU A 142 0.43 12.48 -6.29
CA LEU A 142 1.78 12.90 -6.67
C LEU A 142 1.85 13.46 -8.09
N SER A 143 1.20 12.81 -9.05
CA SER A 143 1.16 13.25 -10.45
C SER A 143 0.41 14.57 -10.60
N CYS A 144 -0.56 14.80 -9.73
CA CYS A 144 -1.40 15.96 -9.77
C CYS A 144 -1.01 17.06 -8.78
N GLY A 145 0.24 17.09 -8.31
CA GLY A 145 0.82 18.12 -7.42
C GLY A 145 0.75 19.58 -7.93
N ALA A 146 -0.01 19.85 -8.97
CA ALA A 146 -0.45 21.18 -9.33
C ALA A 146 -1.56 21.67 -8.38
N PRO A 147 -1.72 23.01 -8.20
CA PRO A 147 -2.83 23.61 -7.44
C PRO A 147 -4.25 23.21 -7.94
N ASN A 148 -4.33 22.49 -9.06
CA ASN A 148 -5.55 21.98 -9.69
C ASN A 148 -5.68 20.44 -9.65
N GLY A 149 -5.11 19.77 -8.65
CA GLY A 149 -5.20 18.31 -8.52
C GLY A 149 -6.64 17.77 -8.46
N PRO A 150 -6.85 16.46 -8.69
CA PRO A 150 -8.16 15.83 -8.83
C PRO A 150 -9.00 15.97 -7.56
N THR A 151 -8.34 16.00 -6.39
CA THR A 151 -8.97 16.31 -5.10
C THR A 151 -9.49 17.74 -5.05
N ALA A 152 -8.70 18.71 -5.51
CA ALA A 152 -9.12 20.10 -5.62
C ALA A 152 -10.22 20.29 -6.69
N ARG A 153 -10.19 19.51 -7.79
CA ARG A 153 -11.25 19.47 -8.80
C ARG A 153 -12.53 18.87 -8.26
N LEU A 154 -12.44 17.76 -7.54
CA LEU A 154 -13.58 17.10 -6.90
C LEU A 154 -14.21 18.04 -5.87
N ARG A 155 -13.41 18.68 -5.01
CA ARG A 155 -13.89 19.69 -4.06
C ARG A 155 -14.57 20.86 -4.77
N ARG A 156 -13.98 21.38 -5.85
CA ARG A 156 -14.61 22.43 -6.69
C ARG A 156 -15.87 21.96 -7.40
N PHE A 157 -15.92 20.71 -7.83
CA PHE A 157 -17.09 20.13 -8.48
C PHE A 157 -18.24 19.97 -7.49
N VAL A 158 -17.96 19.34 -6.35
CA VAL A 158 -18.91 19.15 -5.23
C VAL A 158 -19.40 20.50 -4.72
N SER A 159 -18.52 21.48 -4.54
CA SER A 159 -18.91 22.84 -4.13
C SER A 159 -19.78 23.56 -5.18
N ARG A 160 -19.49 23.39 -6.48
CA ARG A 160 -20.29 23.97 -7.56
C ARG A 160 -21.66 23.30 -7.67
N LEU A 161 -21.70 21.97 -7.55
CA LEU A 161 -22.94 21.21 -7.55
C LEU A 161 -23.83 21.64 -6.38
N ALA A 162 -23.27 21.73 -5.18
CA ALA A 162 -24.01 22.17 -4.01
C ALA A 162 -24.47 23.62 -4.10
N SER A 163 -23.64 24.53 -4.62
CA SER A 163 -24.06 25.91 -4.83
C SER A 163 -25.19 26.02 -5.86
N ARG A 164 -25.16 25.23 -6.94
CA ARG A 164 -26.26 25.16 -7.93
C ARG A 164 -27.54 24.59 -7.32
N ILE A 165 -27.42 23.51 -6.55
CA ILE A 165 -28.57 22.87 -5.89
C ILE A 165 -29.17 23.82 -4.83
N LEU A 166 -28.34 24.42 -3.97
CA LEU A 166 -28.82 25.37 -2.97
C LEU A 166 -29.45 26.60 -3.63
N SER A 167 -28.81 27.20 -4.64
CA SER A 167 -29.38 28.39 -5.31
C SER A 167 -30.69 28.08 -6.02
N SER A 168 -30.83 26.88 -6.60
CA SER A 168 -32.10 26.44 -7.19
C SER A 168 -33.17 26.16 -6.14
N LEU A 169 -32.80 25.65 -4.97
CA LEU A 169 -33.74 25.34 -3.88
C LEU A 169 -34.10 26.58 -3.04
N TRP A 170 -33.25 27.60 -3.03
CA TRP A 170 -33.44 28.85 -2.30
C TRP A 170 -34.26 29.90 -3.08
N GLN A 171 -34.87 29.54 -4.21
CA GLN A 171 -35.81 30.47 -4.84
C GLN A 171 -36.95 30.80 -3.85
N GLU A 172 -37.16 32.09 -3.59
CA GLU A 172 -38.10 32.64 -2.61
C GLU A 172 -39.53 32.13 -2.85
N ARG A 173 -39.84 30.95 -2.31
CA ARG A 173 -41.22 30.52 -2.10
C ARG A 173 -41.64 31.06 -0.73
N GLY A 174 -42.49 32.07 -0.73
CA GLY A 174 -43.18 32.50 0.48
C GLY A 174 -44.29 31.52 0.86
N GLY A 175 -44.46 31.25 2.16
CA GLY A 175 -45.60 30.52 2.72
C GLY A 175 -45.25 29.28 3.55
N CYS A 176 -46.24 28.74 4.27
CA CYS A 176 -46.10 27.59 5.17
C CYS A 176 -45.54 26.32 4.49
N LEU A 177 -45.88 26.10 3.22
CA LEU A 177 -45.34 24.99 2.41
C LEU A 177 -43.82 25.10 2.20
N ALA A 178 -43.27 26.31 2.14
CA ALA A 178 -41.85 26.52 1.95
C ALA A 178 -41.06 26.19 3.22
N ASP A 179 -41.61 26.51 4.40
CA ASP A 179 -41.00 26.15 5.69
C ASP A 179 -40.93 24.62 5.85
N TRP A 180 -42.03 23.92 5.57
CA TRP A 180 -42.05 22.47 5.61
C TRP A 180 -41.08 21.85 4.59
N TRP A 181 -41.05 22.37 3.36
CA TRP A 181 -40.11 21.92 2.32
C TRP A 181 -38.65 22.11 2.74
N ASN A 182 -38.32 23.27 3.30
CA ASN A 182 -36.99 23.57 3.80
C ASN A 182 -36.57 22.60 4.91
N GLN A 183 -37.50 22.27 5.80
CA GLN A 183 -37.23 21.39 6.94
C GLN A 183 -37.13 19.91 6.53
N ALA A 184 -37.97 19.46 5.61
CA ALA A 184 -38.02 18.07 5.15
C ALA A 184 -36.94 17.72 4.13
N PHE A 185 -36.56 18.64 3.23
CA PHE A 185 -35.66 18.32 2.10
C PHE A 185 -34.37 19.12 2.11
N VAL A 186 -34.43 20.44 2.27
CA VAL A 186 -33.25 21.30 2.14
C VAL A 186 -32.26 21.05 3.27
N ARG A 187 -32.72 20.98 4.53
CA ARG A 187 -31.86 20.74 5.69
C ARG A 187 -31.14 19.37 5.65
N PRO A 188 -31.82 18.23 5.41
CA PRO A 188 -31.14 16.95 5.27
C PRO A 188 -30.14 16.93 4.11
N LEU A 189 -30.48 17.55 2.98
CA LEU A 189 -29.58 17.61 1.82
C LEU A 189 -28.30 18.39 2.13
N ILE A 190 -28.42 19.52 2.84
CA ILE A 190 -27.26 20.28 3.35
C ILE A 190 -26.46 19.42 4.32
N ALA A 191 -27.11 18.70 5.24
CA ALA A 191 -26.43 17.83 6.19
C ALA A 191 -25.64 16.72 5.46
N VAL A 192 -26.25 16.02 4.49
CA VAL A 192 -25.57 15.01 3.67
C VAL A 192 -24.38 15.62 2.93
N PHE A 193 -24.54 16.81 2.35
CA PHE A 193 -23.46 17.52 1.68
C PHE A 193 -22.29 17.83 2.64
N LEU A 194 -22.58 18.34 3.83
CA LEU A 194 -21.56 18.64 4.85
C LEU A 194 -20.86 17.38 5.32
N VAL A 195 -21.58 16.28 5.48
CA VAL A 195 -21.02 14.97 5.83
C VAL A 195 -20.10 14.47 4.72
N VAL A 196 -20.52 14.48 3.46
CA VAL A 196 -19.68 14.07 2.32
C VAL A 196 -18.42 14.92 2.22
N ARG A 197 -18.55 16.24 2.43
CA ARG A 197 -17.40 17.16 2.47
C ARG A 197 -16.46 16.84 3.62
N LEU A 198 -16.99 16.61 4.82
CA LEU A 198 -16.20 16.22 5.99
C LEU A 198 -15.44 14.92 5.73
N TYR A 199 -16.07 13.92 5.12
CA TYR A 199 -15.40 12.67 4.72
C TYR A 199 -14.29 12.92 3.69
N CYS A 200 -14.52 13.79 2.70
CA CYS A 200 -13.49 14.16 1.73
C CYS A 200 -12.30 14.89 2.39
N ASP A 201 -12.57 15.82 3.30
CA ASP A 201 -11.55 16.58 4.03
C ASP A 201 -10.78 15.66 5.00
N LEU A 202 -11.47 14.74 5.69
CA LEU A 202 -10.89 13.73 6.56
C LEU A 202 -10.02 12.74 5.78
N TYR A 203 -10.50 12.26 4.63
CA TYR A 203 -9.73 11.39 3.74
C TYR A 203 -8.47 12.05 3.18
N GLN A 204 -8.54 13.36 2.90
CA GLN A 204 -7.38 14.14 2.45
C GLN A 204 -6.40 14.45 3.58
N SER A 205 -6.81 14.33 4.84
CA SER A 205 -5.99 14.66 5.99
C SER A 205 -4.71 13.83 6.05
N ALA A 206 -3.63 14.48 6.50
CA ALA A 206 -2.36 13.82 6.80
C ALA A 206 -2.54 12.69 7.84
N ALA A 207 -3.45 12.87 8.81
CA ALA A 207 -3.69 11.90 9.88
C ALA A 207 -4.25 10.57 9.36
N VAL A 208 -5.31 10.61 8.53
CA VAL A 208 -5.87 9.38 7.94
C VAL A 208 -4.85 8.71 7.03
N LYS A 209 -4.11 9.50 6.26
CA LYS A 209 -3.03 9.01 5.40
C LYS A 209 -1.96 8.25 6.18
N VAL A 210 -1.52 8.78 7.32
CA VAL A 210 -0.56 8.11 8.21
C VAL A 210 -1.20 6.88 8.86
N LEU A 211 -2.42 6.99 9.36
CA LEU A 211 -3.14 5.88 10.00
C LEU A 211 -3.29 4.69 9.06
N VAL A 212 -3.73 4.92 7.81
CA VAL A 212 -3.85 3.87 6.79
C VAL A 212 -2.51 3.21 6.53
N THR A 213 -1.43 3.99 6.40
CA THR A 213 -0.07 3.45 6.22
C THR A 213 0.39 2.61 7.42
N VAL A 214 0.09 3.05 8.64
CA VAL A 214 0.38 2.30 9.87
C VAL A 214 -0.39 0.99 9.89
N LEU A 215 -1.68 0.99 9.56
CA LEU A 215 -2.50 -0.21 9.51
C LEU A 215 -2.01 -1.22 8.46
N ILE A 216 -1.65 -0.75 7.25
CA ILE A 216 -1.08 -1.60 6.19
C ILE A 216 0.25 -2.23 6.65
N THR A 217 1.11 -1.42 7.29
CA THR A 217 2.41 -1.89 7.81
C THR A 217 2.25 -2.87 8.96
N LEU A 218 1.35 -2.58 9.90
CA LEU A 218 1.03 -3.43 11.04
C LEU A 218 0.50 -4.79 10.57
N ARG A 219 -0.39 -4.81 9.59
CA ARG A 219 -0.90 -6.04 8.99
C ARG A 219 0.21 -6.88 8.35
N GLY A 220 1.16 -6.24 7.66
CA GLY A 220 2.34 -6.90 7.10
C GLY A 220 3.23 -7.51 8.18
N SER A 221 3.48 -6.78 9.26
CA SER A 221 4.27 -7.26 10.40
C SER A 221 3.62 -8.46 11.09
N ILE A 222 2.30 -8.42 11.31
CA ILE A 222 1.54 -9.54 11.89
C ILE A 222 1.63 -10.76 10.96
N SER A 223 1.45 -10.58 9.64
CA SER A 223 1.58 -11.66 8.63
C SER A 223 2.93 -12.37 8.72
N LEU A 224 4.00 -11.56 8.78
CA LEU A 224 5.36 -12.07 8.80
C LEU A 224 5.66 -12.80 10.12
N TYR A 225 5.18 -12.25 11.24
CA TYR A 225 5.32 -12.85 12.56
C TYR A 225 4.60 -14.19 12.63
N GLU A 226 3.34 -14.26 12.19
CA GLU A 226 2.55 -15.49 12.15
C GLU A 226 3.20 -16.52 11.22
N THR A 227 3.70 -16.10 10.06
CA THR A 227 4.35 -17.01 9.11
C THR A 227 5.60 -17.63 9.72
N ARG A 228 6.44 -16.83 10.39
CA ARG A 228 7.63 -17.33 11.07
C ARG A 228 7.29 -18.20 12.26
N PHE A 229 6.39 -17.75 13.15
CA PHE A 229 6.12 -18.45 14.39
C PHE A 229 5.38 -19.78 14.18
N ASN A 230 4.39 -19.81 13.28
CA ASN A 230 3.58 -21.00 13.06
C ASN A 230 4.24 -22.03 12.14
N ASN A 231 5.20 -21.61 11.30
CA ASN A 231 5.86 -22.49 10.33
C ASN A 231 7.37 -22.58 10.52
N ALA A 232 7.91 -22.22 11.69
CA ALA A 232 9.31 -22.43 12.03
C ALA A 232 9.62 -23.95 11.98
N LEU A 233 9.97 -24.43 10.79
CA LEU A 233 10.52 -25.75 10.59
C LEU A 233 11.89 -25.77 11.26
N SER A 234 11.95 -26.42 12.42
CA SER A 234 13.15 -26.73 13.19
C SER A 234 14.06 -25.51 13.50
N PRO A 235 14.25 -25.12 14.77
CA PRO A 235 15.10 -23.98 15.15
C PRO A 235 16.57 -24.07 14.67
N ALA A 236 17.00 -25.23 14.15
CA ALA A 236 18.32 -25.44 13.56
C ALA A 236 18.53 -24.77 12.18
N GLU A 237 17.47 -24.47 11.40
CA GLU A 237 17.61 -23.86 10.07
C GLU A 237 17.56 -22.32 10.11
N ASP A 238 16.98 -21.74 11.18
CA ASP A 238 16.80 -20.30 11.37
C ASP A 238 18.03 -19.55 11.94
N ASP A 239 19.08 -20.26 12.37
CA ASP A 239 20.29 -19.65 12.98
C ASP A 239 21.27 -19.05 11.96
N ILE A 240 21.09 -19.35 10.67
CA ILE A 240 21.91 -18.78 9.60
C ILE A 240 21.27 -17.48 9.16
N TRP A 241 21.98 -16.36 9.34
CA TRP A 241 21.54 -15.04 8.86
C TRP A 241 21.25 -15.11 7.36
N ALA A 242 19.97 -15.17 7.02
CA ALA A 242 19.56 -15.25 5.64
C ALA A 242 19.87 -13.90 4.95
N PHE A 243 20.16 -13.95 3.65
CA PHE A 243 20.36 -12.76 2.81
C PHE A 243 19.25 -11.71 3.02
N GLY A 244 18.01 -12.14 3.27
CA GLY A 244 16.88 -11.28 3.60
C GLY A 244 17.08 -10.45 4.87
N GLN A 245 17.63 -11.02 5.95
CA GLN A 245 17.90 -10.30 7.19
C GLN A 245 19.03 -9.27 7.01
N ILE A 246 20.10 -9.65 6.30
CA ILE A 246 21.20 -8.74 5.97
C ILE A 246 20.69 -7.59 5.09
N SER A 247 19.88 -7.89 4.09
CA SER A 247 19.30 -6.88 3.19
C SER A 247 18.37 -5.90 3.92
N ALA A 248 17.59 -6.38 4.90
CA ALA A 248 16.71 -5.54 5.70
C ALA A 248 17.48 -4.60 6.64
N VAL A 249 18.56 -5.09 7.26
CA VAL A 249 19.48 -4.26 8.07
C VAL A 249 20.20 -3.24 7.20
N MET A 250 20.66 -3.63 6.00
CA MET A 250 21.29 -2.71 5.07
C MET A 250 20.31 -1.65 4.57
N ALA A 251 19.08 -2.05 4.22
CA ALA A 251 18.04 -1.13 3.77
C ALA A 251 17.60 -0.14 4.85
N SER A 252 17.56 -0.55 6.12
CA SER A 252 17.27 0.36 7.24
C SER A 252 18.44 1.29 7.58
N ALA A 253 19.68 0.88 7.29
CA ALA A 253 20.86 1.72 7.47
C ALA A 253 20.98 2.83 6.41
N ILE A 254 20.52 2.61 5.17
CA ILE A 254 20.59 3.60 4.07
C ILE A 254 20.03 4.98 4.45
N PRO A 255 18.81 5.13 5.00
CA PRO A 255 18.29 6.45 5.37
C PRO A 255 19.08 7.10 6.51
N ILE A 256 19.66 6.31 7.42
CA ILE A 256 20.53 6.82 8.50
C ILE A 256 21.83 7.37 7.89
N PHE A 257 22.47 6.61 6.99
CA PHE A 257 23.65 7.07 6.26
C PHE A 257 23.36 8.30 5.41
N ALA A 258 22.21 8.34 4.72
CA ALA A 258 21.79 9.50 3.95
C ALA A 258 21.57 10.74 4.84
N ALA A 259 20.99 10.56 6.03
CA ALA A 259 20.82 11.64 7.00
C ALA A 259 22.16 12.19 7.49
N ILE A 260 23.10 11.30 7.89
CA ILE A 260 24.45 11.68 8.34
C ILE A 260 25.21 12.41 7.22
N LEU A 261 25.20 11.87 6.00
CA LEU A 261 25.87 12.48 4.86
C LEU A 261 25.28 13.86 4.52
N SER A 262 23.96 14.02 4.65
CA SER A 262 23.30 15.31 4.44
C SER A 262 23.68 16.35 5.49
N THR A 263 23.94 15.94 6.74
CA THR A 263 24.40 16.85 7.79
C THR A 263 25.82 17.33 7.55
N GLU A 264 26.72 16.44 7.14
CA GLU A 264 28.11 16.78 6.80
C GLU A 264 28.17 17.76 5.62
N LEU A 265 27.48 17.45 4.51
CA LEU A 265 27.43 18.33 3.34
C LEU A 265 26.85 19.73 3.67
N ARG A 266 25.92 19.81 4.63
CA ARG A 266 25.34 21.09 5.06
C ARG A 266 26.27 21.88 5.99
N VAL A 267 27.15 21.21 6.72
CA VAL A 267 28.20 21.85 7.51
C VAL A 267 29.27 22.41 6.57
N ASP A 268 29.69 21.65 5.56
CA ASP A 268 30.68 22.09 4.59
C ASP A 268 30.20 23.28 3.75
N GLY A 269 28.95 23.26 3.28
CA GLY A 269 28.36 24.41 2.58
C GLY A 269 28.31 25.68 3.42
N ARG A 270 28.06 25.55 4.73
CA ARG A 270 28.10 26.71 5.66
C ARG A 270 29.51 27.22 5.90
N ARG A 271 30.50 26.33 5.95
CA ARG A 271 31.93 26.70 6.06
C ARG A 271 32.42 27.43 4.82
N LEU A 272 32.07 26.96 3.63
CA LEU A 272 32.39 27.62 2.36
C LEU A 272 31.75 29.01 2.27
N ALA A 273 30.46 29.15 2.62
CA ALA A 273 29.76 30.44 2.63
C ALA A 273 30.30 31.41 3.70
N ALA A 274 30.85 30.91 4.81
CA ALA A 274 31.55 31.74 5.80
C ALA A 274 32.90 32.21 5.27
N CYS A 275 33.65 31.33 4.60
CA CYS A 275 34.94 31.65 3.98
C CYS A 275 34.78 32.70 2.86
N GLU A 276 33.79 32.56 2.00
CA GLU A 276 33.49 33.52 0.93
C GLU A 276 33.18 34.92 1.48
N ARG A 277 32.42 35.00 2.59
CA ARG A 277 32.13 36.28 3.26
C ARG A 277 33.38 36.92 3.86
N GLY A 278 34.26 36.13 4.48
CA GLY A 278 35.54 36.61 4.99
C GLY A 278 36.44 37.17 3.89
N LEU A 279 36.54 36.46 2.76
CA LEU A 279 37.28 36.92 1.57
C LEU A 279 36.72 38.23 0.99
N LYS A 280 35.40 38.37 0.90
CA LYS A 280 34.75 39.60 0.44
C LYS A 280 35.00 40.78 1.38
N GLN A 281 35.05 40.56 2.69
CA GLN A 281 35.36 41.62 3.66
C GLN A 281 36.82 42.07 3.56
N LEU A 282 37.76 41.13 3.45
CA LEU A 282 39.18 41.45 3.28
C LEU A 282 39.46 42.22 1.98
N ALA A 283 38.79 41.85 0.88
CA ALA A 283 38.88 42.56 -0.39
C ALA A 283 38.27 43.98 -0.36
N ALA A 284 37.32 44.25 0.55
CA ALA A 284 36.70 45.57 0.70
C ALA A 284 37.52 46.53 1.60
N THR A 285 38.43 45.99 2.40
CA THR A 285 39.31 46.77 3.30
C THR A 285 40.69 47.04 2.73
N ALA A 286 41.04 46.43 1.59
CA ALA A 286 42.29 46.62 0.86
C ALA A 286 42.08 47.61 -0.30
#